data_AF-A0A358M7G0-F1
#
_entry.id   AF-A0A358M7G0-F1
#
_cell.length_a   1.000
_cell.length_b   1.000
_cell.length_c   1.000
_cell.angle_alpha   90.00
_cell.angle_beta   90.00
_cell.angle_gamma   90.00
#
_symmetry.space_group_name_H-M   'P 1'
#
loop_
_entity.id
_entity.type
_entity.pdbx_description
1 polymer ?
#
loop_
_entity_poly.entity_id
_entity_poly.type
_entity_poly.pdbx_seq_one_letter_code
_entity_poly.pdbx_strand_id
1 'polypeptide(L)' 'SLVLIDPPYRKGFDRESLELICRLGLASPNCTAVCEHDAQDRLPEQIGCFTKRKEKKYGTVAVSVYGNEV' A
#
# COMPACT_ATOMS: atom_id res chain seq x y z
N SER A 1 -1.88 13.17 4.83
CA SER A 1 -0.67 12.96 4.01
C SER A 1 -0.96 11.90 2.95
N LEU A 2 -0.24 11.94 1.82
CA LEU A 2 -0.43 10.99 0.71
C LEU A 2 0.90 10.32 0.38
N VAL A 3 0.89 9.00 0.29
CA VAL A 3 2.03 8.18 -0.15
C VAL A 3 1.63 7.46 -1.45
N LEU A 4 2.46 7.56 -2.48
CA LEU A 4 2.30 6.85 -3.73
C LEU A 4 3.44 5.82 -3.85
N ILE A 5 3.09 4.55 -4.00
CA ILE A 5 4.04 3.45 -4.14
C ILE A 5 3.81 2.80 -5.50
N ASP A 6 4.76 3.03 -6.40
CA ASP A 6 4.85 2.40 -7.71
C ASP A 6 6.23 1.71 -7.81
N PRO A 7 6.35 0.46 -7.32
CA PRO A 7 7.62 -0.21 -7.26
C PRO A 7 8.03 -0.70 -8.66
N PRO A 8 9.29 -0.50 -9.09
CA PRO A 8 9.78 -1.06 -10.32
C PRO A 8 9.87 -2.59 -10.19
N TYR A 9 9.03 -3.29 -10.96
CA TYR A 9 8.94 -4.74 -11.10
C TYR A 9 8.37 -5.52 -9.89
N ARG A 10 7.63 -6.58 -10.25
CA ARG A 10 6.90 -7.61 -9.45
C ARG A 10 7.74 -8.34 -8.38
N LYS A 11 8.36 -7.62 -7.46
CA LYS A 11 9.24 -8.18 -6.43
C LYS A 11 8.67 -8.07 -5.01
N GLY A 12 7.41 -7.66 -4.85
CA GLY A 12 6.75 -7.59 -3.54
C GLY A 12 7.25 -6.45 -2.64
N PHE A 13 7.85 -5.41 -3.24
CA PHE A 13 8.35 -4.23 -2.50
C PHE A 13 7.24 -3.34 -1.95
N ASP A 14 6.03 -3.46 -2.48
CA ASP A 14 4.81 -2.76 -2.06
C ASP A 14 4.52 -3.00 -0.57
N ARG A 15 4.57 -4.26 -0.12
CA ARG A 15 4.42 -4.59 1.29
C ARG A 15 5.57 -4.06 2.14
N GLU A 16 6.82 -4.34 1.76
CA GLU A 16 8.00 -3.94 2.54
C GLU A 16 8.10 -2.42 2.67
N SER A 17 7.72 -1.67 1.62
CA SER A 17 7.72 -0.20 1.62
C SER A 17 6.71 0.34 2.63
N LEU A 18 5.48 -0.19 2.63
CA LEU A 18 4.46 0.19 3.61
C LEU A 18 4.89 -0.16 5.04
N GLU A 19 5.44 -1.36 5.27
CA GLU A 19 5.96 -1.76 6.57
C GLU A 19 7.09 -0.82 7.04
N LEU A 20 7.99 -0.43 6.14
CA LEU A 20 9.10 0.48 6.45
C LEU A 20 8.58 1.88 6.80
N ILE A 21 7.60 2.41 6.06
CA ILE A 21 6.96 3.69 6.34
C ILE A 21 6.32 3.69 7.73
N CYS A 22 5.62 2.61 8.10
CA CYS A 22 5.07 2.44 9.44
C CYS A 22 6.18 2.40 10.49
N ARG A 23 7.21 1.57 10.29
CA ARG A 23 8.31 1.36 11.26
C ARG A 23 9.13 2.62 11.49
N LEU A 24 9.33 3.45 10.47
CA LEU A 24 10.06 4.71 10.56
C LEU A 24 9.21 5.87 11.09
N GLY A 25 7.93 5.65 11.40
CA GLY A 25 7.02 6.70 11.90
C GLY A 25 6.72 7.78 10.86
N LEU A 26 6.85 7.46 9.56
CA LEU A 26 6.65 8.40 8.46
C LEU A 26 5.16 8.55 8.09
N ALA A 27 4.31 7.61 8.53
CA ALA A 27 2.87 7.67 8.36
C ALA A 27 2.24 8.61 9.41
N SER A 28 1.78 9.77 8.96
CA SER A 28 0.99 10.68 9.79
C SER A 28 -0.40 10.09 10.10
N PRO A 29 -1.10 10.56 11.14
CA PRO A 29 -2.54 10.30 11.29
C PRO A 29 -3.29 10.74 10.03
N ASN A 30 -4.28 9.95 9.59
CA ASN A 30 -5.02 10.17 8.35
C ASN A 30 -4.13 10.16 7.08
N CYS A 31 -3.04 9.39 7.11
CA CYS A 31 -2.24 9.12 5.93
C CYS A 31 -2.95 8.14 5.01
N THR A 32 -3.02 8.46 3.72
CA THR A 32 -3.48 7.56 2.67
C THR A 32 -2.29 7.06 1.88
N ALA A 33 -2.19 5.76 1.67
CA ALA A 33 -1.20 5.16 0.79
C ALA A 33 -1.88 4.51 -0.41
N VAL A 34 -1.38 4.76 -1.61
CA VAL A 34 -1.87 4.18 -2.86
C VAL A 34 -0.75 3.33 -3.45
N CYS A 35 -1.01 2.05 -3.64
CA CYS A 35 -0.04 1.08 -4.14
C CYS A 35 -0.53 0.52 -5.47
N GLU A 36 0.30 0.65 -6.50
CA GLU A 36 0.15 -0.09 -7.75
C GLU A 36 0.95 -1.40 -7.65
N HIS A 37 0.32 -2.53 -7.99
CA HIS A 37 0.94 -3.85 -7.92
C HIS A 37 0.35 -4.77 -8.99
N ASP A 38 0.91 -5.97 -9.15
CA ASP A 38 0.32 -6.94 -10.05
C ASP A 38 -1.07 -7.39 -9.56
N ALA A 39 -2.01 -7.60 -10.48
CA ALA A 39 -3.35 -8.08 -10.14
C ALA A 39 -3.37 -9.49 -9.52
N GLN A 40 -2.29 -10.27 -9.72
CA GLN A 40 -2.07 -11.56 -9.08
C GLN A 40 -1.47 -11.43 -7.68
N ASP A 41 -0.75 -10.35 -7.39
CA ASP A 41 -0.20 -10.09 -6.06
C ASP A 41 -1.33 -9.75 -5.10
N ARG A 42 -1.44 -10.55 -4.03
CA ARG A 42 -2.42 -10.33 -2.97
C ARG A 42 -1.76 -9.61 -1.81
N LEU A 43 -1.89 -8.29 -1.78
CA LEU A 43 -1.51 -7.51 -0.62
C LEU A 43 -2.43 -7.81 0.58
N PRO A 44 -1.88 -7.91 1.81
CA PRO A 44 -2.67 -8.10 3.02
C PRO A 44 -3.70 -6.99 3.27
N GLU A 45 -4.81 -7.30 3.96
CA GLU A 45 -5.79 -6.28 4.36
C GLU A 45 -5.24 -5.30 5.40
N GLN A 46 -4.22 -5.70 6.16
CA GLN A 46 -3.55 -4.85 7.15
C GLN A 46 -2.03 -4.96 7.02
N ILE A 47 -1.36 -3.81 6.98
CA ILE A 47 0.10 -3.69 6.87
C ILE A 47 0.55 -2.61 7.86
N GLY A 48 1.09 -3.02 9.01
CA GLY A 48 1.45 -2.09 10.08
C GLY A 48 0.24 -1.27 10.56
N CYS A 49 0.32 0.06 10.48
CA CYS A 49 -0.77 0.97 10.83
C CYS A 49 -1.75 1.23 9.66
N PHE A 50 -1.50 0.67 8.48
CA PHE A 50 -2.35 0.84 7.32
C PHE A 50 -3.38 -0.28 7.20
N THR A 51 -4.63 0.10 6.96
CA THR A 51 -5.73 -0.81 6.65
C THR A 51 -6.19 -0.57 5.22
N LYS A 52 -6.35 -1.64 4.44
CA LYS A 52 -6.84 -1.58 3.05
C LYS A 52 -8.28 -1.08 3.07
N ARG A 53 -8.53 0.00 2.33
CA ARG A 53 -9.87 0.59 2.16
C ARG A 53 -10.53 0.15 0.88
N LYS A 54 -9.72 0.00 -0.18
CA LYS A 54 -10.23 -0.29 -1.51
C LYS A 54 -9.14 -0.98 -2.34
N GLU A 55 -9.56 -1.91 -3.18
CA GLU A 55 -8.75 -2.49 -4.23
C GLU A 55 -9.51 -2.38 -5.55
N LYS A 56 -8.82 -2.03 -6.64
CA LYS A 56 -9.42 -2.04 -7.97
C LYS A 56 -8.44 -2.62 -8.98
N LYS A 57 -8.93 -3.55 -9.79
CA LYS A 57 -8.13 -4.27 -10.80
C LYS A 57 -8.39 -3.71 -12.18
N TYR A 58 -7.32 -3.57 -12.96
CA TYR A 58 -7.28 -3.09 -14.33
C TYR A 58 -6.39 -4.04 -15.14
N GLY A 59 -7.00 -5.08 -15.72
CA GLY A 59 -6.25 -6.10 -16.46
C GLY A 59 -5.23 -6.82 -15.57
N THR A 60 -3.94 -6.65 -15.87
CA THR A 60 -2.81 -7.26 -15.15
C THR A 60 -2.35 -6.45 -13.94
N VAL A 61 -2.90 -5.25 -13.73
CA VAL A 61 -2.51 -4.34 -12.64
C VAL A 61 -3.64 -4.21 -11.62
N ALA A 62 -3.30 -4.09 -10.35
CA ALA A 62 -4.22 -3.72 -9.29
C ALA A 62 -3.73 -2.48 -8.56
N VAL A 63 -4.68 -1.63 -8.16
CA VAL A 63 -4.44 -0.46 -7.34
C VAL A 63 -5.13 -0.66 -6.00
N SER A 64 -4.35 -0.69 -4.93
CA SER A 64 -4.82 -0.80 -3.55
C SER A 64 -4.66 0.54 -2.83
N VAL A 65 -5.70 0.97 -2.13
CA VAL A 65 -5.72 2.18 -1.32
C VAL A 65 -5.79 1.79 0.14
N TYR A 66 -4.83 2.24 0.93
CA TYR A 66 -4.73 2.05 2.36
C TYR A 66 -4.92 3.36 3.10
N GLY A 67 -5.43 3.29 4.32
CA GLY A 67 -5.48 4.43 5.23
C GLY A 67 -4.96 4.09 6.62
N ASN A 68 -4.29 5.05 7.24
CA ASN A 68 -3.94 5.06 8.65
C ASN A 68 -4.98 5.91 9.39
N GLU A 69 -6.06 5.26 9.84
CA GLU A 69 -7.05 5.89 10.72
C GLU A 69 -6.57 5.69 12.16
N VAL A 70 -6.15 6.80 12.78
CA VAL A 70 -5.79 6.87 14.21
C VAL A 70 -6.93 7.58 14.93
#